data_AF-A0A533YA95-F1
#
_entry.id   AF-A0A533YA95-F1
#
_cell.length_a   1.000
_cell.length_b   1.000
_cell.length_c   1.000
_cell.angle_alpha   90.00
_cell.angle_beta   90.00
_cell.angle_gamma   90.00
#
_symmetry.space_group_name_H-M   'P 1'
#
loop_
_entity.id
_entity.type
_entity.pdbx_description
1 polymer ?
#
loop_
_entity_poly.entity_id
_entity_poly.type
_entity_poly.pdbx_seq_one_letter_code
_entity_poly.pdbx_strand_id
1 'polypeptide(L)'
;MAIPIVSFVGRSNSGKTTLIERVIPELVRAGYKVATVKHAGHGFDLDTEGKDSWRHRRAGASNVVLLSKGSMAMFADVSDQMHVEDVRDRFLDHSYDLIIAEGWKHEGYPSLLVLSRSQEPVRH
;
A
#
# COMPACT_ATOMS: atom_id res chain seq x y z
N MET A 1 18.95 1.02 -9.00
CA MET A 1 17.88 1.82 -9.62
C MET A 1 16.72 1.88 -8.64
N ALA A 2 15.96 2.98 -8.61
CA ALA A 2 14.78 3.07 -7.74
C ALA A 2 13.69 2.10 -8.23
N ILE A 3 12.97 1.49 -7.30
CA ILE A 3 11.88 0.55 -7.62
C ILE A 3 10.77 1.34 -8.34
N PRO A 4 10.33 0.93 -9.54
CA PRO A 4 9.27 1.60 -10.27
C PRO A 4 7.93 1.54 -9.52
N ILE A 5 7.12 2.58 -9.66
CA ILE A 5 5.81 2.73 -9.03
C ILE A 5 4.75 2.83 -10.13
N VAL A 6 3.69 2.02 -10.01
CA VAL A 6 2.49 2.11 -10.85
C VAL A 6 1.26 2.28 -9.97
N SER A 7 0.48 3.32 -10.21
CA SER A 7 -0.70 3.63 -9.42
C SER A 7 -2.00 3.13 -10.05
N PHE A 8 -2.89 2.58 -9.25
CA PHE A 8 -4.25 2.21 -9.61
C PHE A 8 -5.20 3.25 -9.02
N VAL A 9 -5.78 4.07 -9.90
CA VAL A 9 -6.63 5.22 -9.54
C VAL A 9 -8.07 4.98 -9.94
N GLY A 10 -9.01 5.56 -9.19
CA GLY A 10 -10.45 5.38 -9.44
C GLY A 10 -11.28 5.76 -8.22
N ARG A 11 -12.60 5.87 -8.37
CA ARG A 11 -13.49 6.13 -7.23
C ARG A 11 -13.59 4.88 -6.33
N SER A 12 -14.13 5.04 -5.13
CA SER A 12 -14.50 3.90 -4.29
C SER A 12 -15.47 3.00 -5.05
N ASN A 13 -15.35 1.68 -4.85
CA ASN A 13 -16.14 0.65 -5.53
C ASN A 13 -16.01 0.61 -7.06
N SER A 14 -14.95 1.19 -7.66
CA SER A 14 -14.72 1.08 -9.11
C SER A 14 -14.17 -0.27 -9.58
N GLY A 15 -13.81 -1.17 -8.64
CA GLY A 15 -13.21 -2.47 -8.94
C GLY A 15 -11.68 -2.51 -8.87
N LYS A 16 -11.02 -1.46 -8.38
CA LYS A 16 -9.55 -1.39 -8.21
C LYS A 16 -8.98 -2.61 -7.52
N THR A 17 -9.48 -2.92 -6.32
CA THR A 17 -8.99 -4.04 -5.52
C THR A 17 -9.13 -5.36 -6.27
N THR A 18 -10.28 -5.61 -6.91
CA THR A 18 -10.49 -6.80 -7.74
C THR A 18 -9.53 -6.90 -8.92
N LEU A 19 -9.18 -5.77 -9.56
CA LEU A 19 -8.19 -5.76 -10.63
C LEU A 19 -6.77 -6.04 -10.09
N ILE A 20 -6.38 -5.38 -9.00
CA ILE A 20 -5.07 -5.56 -8.36
C ILE A 20 -4.87 -7.03 -7.92
N GLU A 21 -5.88 -7.63 -7.29
CA GLU A 21 -5.88 -9.04 -6.88
C GLU A 21 -5.68 -10.03 -8.04
N ARG A 22 -6.07 -9.63 -9.27
CA ARG A 22 -5.87 -10.44 -10.49
C ARG A 22 -4.52 -10.17 -11.16
N VAL A 23 -4.01 -8.95 -11.06
CA VAL A 23 -2.73 -8.56 -11.68
C VAL A 23 -1.55 -9.11 -10.89
N ILE A 24 -1.59 -9.08 -9.54
CA ILE A 24 -0.48 -9.54 -8.70
C ILE A 24 -0.07 -10.99 -9.02
N PRO A 25 -0.98 -11.98 -9.09
CA PRO A 25 -0.60 -13.36 -9.41
C PRO A 25 0.06 -13.52 -10.78
N GLU A 26 -0.35 -12.74 -11.79
CA GLU A 26 0.24 -12.78 -13.12
C GLU A 26 1.68 -12.23 -13.12
N LEU A 27 1.91 -11.12 -12.41
CA LEU A 27 3.26 -10.54 -12.23
C LEU A 27 4.19 -11.49 -11.45
N VAL A 28 3.69 -12.08 -10.37
CA VAL A 28 4.46 -13.06 -9.59
C VAL A 28 4.79 -14.29 -10.44
N ARG A 29 3.84 -14.78 -11.25
CA ARG A 29 4.09 -15.91 -12.18
C ARG A 29 5.13 -15.55 -13.25
N ALA A 30 5.20 -14.28 -13.64
CA ALA A 30 6.23 -13.77 -14.55
C ALA A 30 7.59 -13.52 -13.86
N GLY A 31 7.71 -13.77 -12.56
CA GLY A 31 8.97 -13.69 -11.80
C GLY A 31 9.23 -12.37 -11.08
N TYR A 32 8.28 -11.43 -11.09
CA TYR A 32 8.42 -10.15 -10.39
C TYR A 32 8.14 -10.29 -8.89
N LYS A 33 8.96 -9.67 -8.05
CA LYS A 33 8.67 -9.42 -6.63
C LYS A 33 7.91 -8.10 -6.50
N VAL A 34 6.64 -8.20 -6.13
CA VAL A 34 5.72 -7.05 -6.07
C VAL A 34 5.50 -6.63 -4.62
N ALA A 35 5.63 -5.33 -4.35
CA ALA A 35 5.16 -4.69 -3.13
C ALA A 35 3.84 -3.93 -3.41
N THR A 36 2.95 -3.85 -2.42
CA THR A 36 1.73 -3.05 -2.51
C THR A 36 1.72 -1.96 -1.45
N VAL A 37 1.26 -0.77 -1.82
CA VAL A 37 1.09 0.35 -0.90
C VAL A 37 -0.31 0.92 -1.11
N LYS A 38 -1.10 1.03 -0.04
CA LYS A 38 -2.48 1.50 -0.10
C LYS A 38 -2.68 2.74 0.75
N HIS A 39 -3.24 3.79 0.17
CA HIS A 39 -3.66 4.97 0.93
C HIS A 39 -5.10 4.80 1.41
N ALA A 40 -5.28 4.56 2.71
CA ALA A 40 -6.60 4.45 3.32
C ALA A 40 -7.07 5.81 3.86
N GLY A 41 -8.05 6.43 3.21
CA GLY A 41 -8.44 7.82 3.48
C GLY A 41 -9.07 8.12 4.85
N HIS A 42 -9.36 7.14 5.70
CA HIS A 42 -9.99 7.34 7.02
C HIS A 42 -9.20 6.70 8.18
N GLY A 43 -7.93 6.33 7.95
CA GLY A 43 -7.15 5.55 8.90
C GLY A 43 -7.63 4.10 9.04
N PHE A 44 -6.89 3.30 9.80
CA PHE A 44 -7.23 1.91 10.11
C PHE A 44 -6.60 1.51 11.45
N ASP A 45 -7.27 0.63 12.19
CA ASP A 45 -6.66 -0.11 13.30
C ASP A 45 -6.62 -1.60 12.95
N LEU A 46 -5.40 -2.11 12.75
CA LEU A 46 -5.15 -3.49 12.37
C LEU A 46 -4.57 -4.32 13.54
N ASP A 47 -4.34 -3.69 14.69
CA ASP A 47 -3.80 -4.39 15.86
C ASP A 47 -4.92 -5.07 16.66
N THR A 48 -4.56 -5.99 17.57
CA THR A 48 -5.52 -6.65 18.45
C THR A 48 -5.44 -6.06 19.85
N GLU A 49 -6.55 -5.48 20.32
CA GLU A 49 -6.64 -4.94 21.68
C GLU A 49 -6.22 -5.97 22.75
N GLY A 50 -5.45 -5.49 23.74
CA GLY A 50 -4.95 -6.30 24.85
C GLY A 50 -3.68 -7.12 24.56
N LYS A 51 -3.27 -7.31 23.30
CA LYS A 51 -1.99 -7.97 22.97
C LYS A 51 -0.79 -7.07 23.23
N ASP A 52 0.40 -7.67 23.28
CA ASP A 52 1.65 -6.97 23.61
C ASP A 52 1.96 -5.82 22.64
N SER A 53 1.78 -6.00 21.33
CA SER A 53 1.94 -4.92 20.35
C SER A 53 1.05 -3.72 20.62
N TRP A 54 -0.23 -3.98 20.90
CA TRP A 54 -1.21 -2.95 21.21
C TRP A 54 -0.85 -2.23 22.52
N ARG A 55 -0.43 -2.99 23.54
CA ARG A 55 0.02 -2.42 24.82
C ARG A 55 1.27 -1.57 24.66
N HIS A 56 2.22 -1.97 23.82
CA HIS A 56 3.43 -1.18 23.52
C HIS A 56 3.08 0.15 22.85
N ARG A 57 2.19 0.15 21.85
CA ARG A 57 1.71 1.37 21.20
C ARG A 57 1.01 2.30 22.20
N ARG A 58 0.11 1.75 23.03
CA ARG A 58 -0.59 2.51 24.09
C ARG A 58 0.35 3.06 25.16
N ALA A 59 1.48 2.40 25.41
CA ALA A 59 2.53 2.87 26.30
C ALA A 59 3.37 4.02 25.70
N GLY A 60 3.17 4.37 24.43
CA GLY A 60 3.82 5.49 23.76
C GLY A 60 4.95 5.10 22.80
N ALA A 61 5.09 3.83 22.44
CA ALA A 61 6.04 3.43 21.40
C ALA A 61 5.57 3.94 20.03
N SER A 62 6.33 4.87 19.42
CA SER A 62 6.05 5.40 18.08
C SER A 62 6.29 4.38 16.95
N ASN A 63 6.97 3.28 17.25
CA ASN A 63 7.24 2.20 16.31
C ASN A 63 7.26 0.86 17.06
N VAL A 64 6.47 -0.10 16.58
CA VAL A 64 6.37 -1.46 17.11
C VAL A 64 6.52 -2.45 15.96
N VAL A 65 7.54 -3.31 16.04
CA VAL A 65 7.82 -4.35 15.05
C VAL A 65 7.62 -5.72 15.67
N LEU A 66 6.85 -6.58 15.00
CA LEU A 66 6.64 -7.97 15.35
C LEU A 66 7.31 -8.87 14.31
N LEU A 67 8.01 -9.89 14.78
CA LEU A 67 8.61 -10.92 13.95
C LEU A 67 8.02 -12.28 14.30
N SER A 68 7.72 -13.07 13.27
CA SER A 68 7.34 -14.46 13.40
C SER A 68 8.13 -15.31 12.38
N LYS A 69 7.86 -16.62 12.32
CA LYS A 69 8.50 -17.50 11.33
C LYS A 69 8.03 -17.11 9.91
N GLY A 70 8.82 -16.28 9.24
CA GLY A 70 8.57 -15.87 7.85
C GLY A 70 7.59 -14.71 7.69
N SER A 71 7.24 -13.98 8.74
CA SER A 71 6.39 -12.79 8.62
C SER A 71 6.83 -11.69 9.56
N MET A 72 6.58 -10.45 9.14
CA MET A 72 6.82 -9.24 9.90
C MET A 72 5.56 -8.39 9.85
N ALA A 73 5.21 -7.78 10.98
CA ALA A 73 4.23 -6.71 11.05
C ALA A 73 4.88 -5.49 11.70
N MET A 74 4.55 -4.30 11.20
CA MET A 74 5.10 -3.05 11.69
C MET A 74 3.99 -2.04 11.86
N PHE A 75 3.90 -1.44 13.05
CA PHE A 75 3.04 -0.31 13.35
C PHE A 75 3.94 0.89 13.60
N ALA A 76 3.75 1.95 12.81
CA ALA A 76 4.55 3.16 12.92
C ALA A 76 3.67 4.39 12.80
N ASP A 77 3.95 5.39 13.63
CA ASP A 77 3.38 6.71 13.45
C ASP A 77 4.05 7.37 12.24
N VAL A 78 3.24 7.81 11.28
CA VAL A 78 3.68 8.43 10.02
C VAL A 78 2.97 9.76 9.80
N SER A 79 3.58 10.63 9.00
CA SER A 79 2.95 11.89 8.58
C SER A 79 1.78 11.61 7.64
N ASP A 80 0.70 12.38 7.75
CA ASP A 80 -0.43 12.37 6.81
C ASP A 80 -0.05 12.81 5.38
N GLN A 81 1.16 13.34 5.19
CA GLN A 81 1.69 13.81 3.91
C GLN A 81 2.66 12.82 3.25
N MET A 82 2.69 11.57 3.72
CA MET A 82 3.64 10.58 3.20
C MET A 82 3.35 10.20 1.74
N HIS A 83 4.36 10.35 0.89
CA HIS A 83 4.34 9.93 -0.52
C HIS A 83 4.69 8.45 -0.66
N VAL A 84 4.43 7.87 -1.83
CA VAL A 84 4.76 6.45 -2.06
C VAL A 84 6.27 6.21 -2.07
N GLU A 85 7.08 7.18 -2.51
CA GLU A 85 8.54 7.13 -2.43
C GLU A 85 9.04 7.13 -1.00
N ASP A 86 8.42 7.90 -0.11
CA ASP A 86 8.79 7.88 1.30
C ASP A 86 8.60 6.47 1.89
N VAL A 87 7.51 5.79 1.50
CA VAL A 87 7.27 4.39 1.89
C VAL A 87 8.32 3.46 1.29
N ARG A 88 8.62 3.61 -0.01
CA ARG A 88 9.65 2.84 -0.71
C ARG A 88 11.00 2.97 -0.03
N ASP A 89 11.43 4.19 0.23
CA ASP A 89 12.78 4.49 0.67
C ASP A 89 12.96 4.21 2.17
N ARG A 90 11.87 4.23 2.95
CA ARG A 90 11.91 3.99 4.40
C ARG A 90 11.62 2.54 4.82
N PHE A 91 10.76 1.83 4.10
CA PHE A 91 10.22 0.54 4.58
C PHE A 91 10.41 -0.63 3.61
N LEU A 92 10.75 -0.39 2.35
CA LEU A 92 11.00 -1.45 1.37
C LEU A 92 12.50 -1.59 1.15
N ASP A 93 12.97 -2.83 1.05
CA ASP A 93 14.34 -3.08 0.60
C ASP A 93 14.42 -3.08 -0.92
N HIS A 94 15.63 -3.08 -1.46
CA HIS A 94 15.87 -3.14 -2.91
C HIS A 94 15.62 -4.52 -3.52
N SER A 95 14.97 -5.45 -2.81
CA SER A 95 14.68 -6.78 -3.33
C SER A 95 13.38 -6.85 -4.14
N TYR A 96 12.55 -5.80 -4.13
CA TYR A 96 11.33 -5.70 -4.92
C TYR A 96 11.61 -5.12 -6.32
N ASP A 97 10.83 -5.57 -7.30
CA ASP A 97 10.95 -5.15 -8.70
C ASP A 97 9.88 -4.12 -9.10
N LEU A 98 8.76 -4.05 -8.37
CA LEU A 98 7.63 -3.17 -8.67
C LEU A 98 6.83 -2.83 -7.41
N ILE A 99 6.39 -1.58 -7.31
CA ILE A 99 5.39 -1.13 -6.34
C ILE A 99 4.06 -0.87 -7.04
N ILE A 100 3.00 -1.53 -6.58
CA ILE A 100 1.62 -1.22 -6.92
C ILE A 100 1.05 -0.30 -5.85
N ALA A 101 0.77 0.94 -6.23
CA ALA A 101 0.11 1.90 -5.35
C ALA A 101 -1.42 1.90 -5.59
N GLU A 102 -2.21 1.70 -4.54
CA GLU A 102 -3.66 1.94 -4.57
C GLU A 102 -3.96 3.30 -3.91
N GLY A 103 -4.14 4.34 -4.72
CA GLY A 103 -4.35 5.71 -4.21
C GLY A 103 -3.58 6.78 -4.98
N TRP A 104 -3.19 7.86 -4.29
CA TRP A 104 -2.29 8.91 -4.80
C TRP A 104 -2.61 9.42 -6.23
N LYS A 105 -3.83 9.92 -6.43
CA LYS A 105 -4.36 10.32 -7.75
C LYS A 105 -3.65 11.52 -8.42
N HIS A 106 -2.77 12.21 -7.70
CA HIS A 106 -2.25 13.53 -8.09
C HIS A 106 -0.72 13.61 -8.08
N GLU A 107 -0.02 12.48 -8.05
CA GLU A 107 1.43 12.47 -7.76
C GLU A 107 2.31 12.13 -8.97
N GLY A 108 1.76 12.22 -10.18
CA GLY A 108 2.55 12.11 -11.41
C GLY A 108 3.06 10.71 -11.77
N TYR A 109 2.70 9.67 -11.01
CA TYR A 109 3.05 8.29 -11.34
C TYR A 109 2.34 7.79 -12.62
N PRO A 110 2.98 6.89 -13.39
CA PRO A 110 2.27 6.05 -14.35
C PRO A 110 1.05 5.41 -13.68
N SER A 111 -0.13 5.69 -14.21
CA SER A 111 -1.39 5.37 -13.53
C SER A 111 -2.42 4.70 -14.44
N LEU A 112 -3.11 3.71 -13.88
CA LEU A 112 -4.22 2.99 -14.48
C LEU A 112 -5.52 3.49 -13.87
N LEU A 113 -6.34 4.16 -14.66
CA LEU A 113 -7.68 4.60 -14.26
C LEU A 113 -8.68 3.45 -14.38
N VAL A 114 -9.20 3.01 -13.23
CA VAL A 114 -10.20 1.95 -13.12
C VAL A 114 -11.58 2.58 -12.91
N LEU A 115 -12.46 2.40 -13.89
CA LEU A 115 -13.84 2.87 -13.89
C LEU A 115 -14.80 1.69 -13.79
N SER A 116 -15.83 1.79 -12.96
CA SER A 116 -16.96 0.86 -13.08
C SER A 116 -17.84 1.28 -14.25
N ARG A 117 -18.56 0.32 -14.85
CA ARG A 117 -19.55 0.60 -15.92
C ARG A 117 -20.63 1.60 -15.49
N SER A 118 -20.87 1.73 -14.18
CA SER A 118 -21.85 2.62 -13.57
C SER A 118 -21.32 4.02 -13.24
N GLN A 119 -20.03 4.30 -13.50
CA GLN A 119 -19.41 5.57 -13.18
C GLN A 119 -18.95 6.28 -14.45
N GLU A 120 -19.32 7.56 -14.59
CA GLU A 120 -18.76 8.40 -15.64
C GLU A 120 -17.25 8.63 -15.43
N PRO A 121 -16.45 8.70 -16.51
CA PRO A 121 -15.03 9.01 -16.42
C PRO A 121 -14.81 10.35 -15.72
N VAL A 122 -13.91 10.39 -14.75
CA VAL A 122 -13.45 11.66 -14.18
C VAL A 122 -12.60 12.33 -15.25
N ARG A 123 -13.03 13.50 -15.74
CA ARG A 123 -12.22 14.31 -16.67
C ARG A 123 -10.95 14.74 -15.92
N HIS A 124 -9.80 14.44 -16.52
CA HIS A 124 -8.49 14.93 -16.10
C HIS A 124 -8.35 16.42 -16.38
#